data_AF-N6TPK7-F1
#
_entry.id   AF-N6TPK7-F1
#
_cell.length_a   1.000
_cell.length_b   1.000
_cell.length_c   1.000
_cell.angle_alpha   90.00
_cell.angle_beta   90.00
_cell.angle_gamma   90.00
#
_symmetry.space_group_name_H-M   'P 1'
#
loop_
_entity.id
_entity.type
_entity.pdbx_description
1 polymer ?
#
loop_
_entity_poly.entity_id
_entity_poly.type
_entity_poly.pdbx_seq_one_letter_code
_entity_poly.pdbx_strand_id
1 'polypeptide(L)'
;MDMSKVFRSSLGIKYPSLRDHPLHSAEKWLEGKNIDDGAEGYWRIHDHLYDLSGFIESHPGGKDWIQLTKGTDITEAFESHHLSTNAEMLLPSFLLRKASSPRSFPFTFHENGFYKTLKRRIIKQMENLPENPADRSKSLIDRIFSGYLTSFLLAVYFESFAIGAVSGIFLGLLTVAAHNFFHQKDNFRRFYFDFSMMSSREWRVSHVLSHHMYTNTICDMEISSVEPFLQYLPGEKNLLVRYGSWVYSFGFYAFLFLGHYLKTLAVNFLKGNSQFIWTALLPFTIPFLSWMITGKSILICLLMYIWIIVIASIHFGIVGLNAAHHHPDIFHDGDAARPKEQMDWGLFQVDTVADRRDITGSHFLVLTNFGDHALHHLFPTVDHGHLEQFYPIFLETCVEFGVRWKFLTQLDLVKGQYGQLARILPNKNPPN
;
A
#
# COMPACT_ATOMS: atom_id res chain seq x y z
N MET A 1 -3.42 23.54 19.65
CA MET A 1 -4.41 22.72 18.91
C MET A 1 -5.53 22.42 19.89
N ASP A 2 -6.78 22.68 19.53
CA ASP A 2 -7.93 22.36 20.39
C ASP A 2 -8.13 20.84 20.42
N MET A 3 -7.75 20.21 21.53
CA MET A 3 -7.82 18.75 21.69
C MET A 3 -9.25 18.19 21.65
N SER A 4 -10.27 19.05 21.75
CA SER A 4 -11.68 18.64 21.63
C SER A 4 -12.11 18.33 20.19
N LYS A 5 -11.33 18.78 19.20
CA LYS A 5 -11.58 18.57 17.76
C LYS A 5 -10.74 17.46 17.13
N VAL A 6 -9.86 16.83 17.89
CA VAL A 6 -8.98 15.77 17.39
C VAL A 6 -9.78 14.48 17.28
N PHE A 7 -9.68 13.83 16.12
CA PHE A 7 -10.31 12.54 15.86
C PHE A 7 -9.92 11.52 16.93
N ARG A 8 -10.89 10.80 17.49
CA ARG A 8 -10.64 9.75 18.48
C ARG A 8 -10.75 8.38 17.85
N SER A 9 -9.66 7.62 17.92
CA SER A 9 -9.63 6.25 17.45
C SER A 9 -10.59 5.37 18.25
N SER A 10 -11.42 4.63 17.54
CA SER A 10 -12.24 3.54 18.07
C SER A 10 -11.41 2.34 18.55
N LEU A 11 -10.19 2.20 18.05
CA LEU A 11 -9.22 1.18 18.46
C LEU A 11 -8.39 1.59 19.68
N GLY A 12 -8.59 2.80 20.20
CA GLY A 12 -7.80 3.35 21.31
C GLY A 12 -6.38 3.77 20.91
N ILE A 13 -6.11 3.87 19.60
CA ILE A 13 -4.82 4.35 19.08
C ILE A 13 -4.67 5.84 19.39
N LYS A 14 -3.50 6.22 19.92
CA LYS A 14 -3.14 7.62 20.13
C LYS A 14 -3.07 8.34 18.78
N TYR A 15 -3.60 9.56 18.70
CA TYR A 15 -3.47 10.36 17.48
C TYR A 15 -1.99 10.55 17.09
N PRO A 16 -1.57 10.13 15.89
CA PRO A 16 -0.14 10.03 15.57
C PRO A 16 0.55 11.40 15.52
N SER A 17 1.75 11.45 16.09
CA SER A 17 2.66 12.58 15.98
C SER A 17 3.00 12.82 14.52
N LEU A 18 3.01 14.10 14.10
CA LEU A 18 3.31 14.53 12.73
C LEU A 18 2.35 14.03 11.63
N ARG A 19 1.21 13.40 11.97
CA ARG A 19 0.19 12.99 10.98
C ARG A 19 -0.23 14.12 10.06
N ASP A 20 -0.51 15.29 10.65
CA ASP A 20 -1.05 16.46 9.95
C ASP A 20 0.06 17.40 9.41
N HIS A 21 1.30 16.90 9.33
CA HIS A 21 2.38 17.66 8.71
C HIS A 21 2.06 17.86 7.21
N PRO A 22 2.12 19.09 6.66
CA PRO A 22 1.61 19.39 5.31
C PRO A 22 2.20 18.57 4.15
N LEU A 23 3.40 17.99 4.35
CA LEU A 23 4.03 17.14 3.35
C LEU A 23 3.45 15.72 3.29
N HIS A 24 2.83 15.19 4.34
CA HIS A 24 2.36 13.80 4.43
C HIS A 24 3.36 12.79 3.82
N SER A 25 4.66 12.94 4.15
CA SER A 25 5.73 12.14 3.56
C SER A 25 6.04 10.89 4.38
N ALA A 26 6.58 9.86 3.73
CA ALA A 26 7.03 8.63 4.35
C ALA A 26 7.98 8.90 5.54
N GLU A 27 8.88 9.86 5.39
CA GLU A 27 9.83 10.24 6.42
C GLU A 27 9.16 10.89 7.62
N LYS A 28 8.15 11.74 7.39
CA LYS A 28 7.42 12.39 8.50
C LYS A 28 6.58 11.39 9.26
N TRP A 29 6.03 10.40 8.57
CA TRP A 29 5.34 9.28 9.21
C TRP A 29 6.30 8.43 10.06
N LEU A 30 7.48 8.08 9.54
CA LEU A 30 8.50 7.34 10.30
C LEU A 30 9.02 8.14 11.51
N GLU A 31 9.22 9.46 11.35
CA GLU A 31 9.59 10.37 12.45
C GLU A 31 8.51 10.42 13.53
N GLY A 32 7.23 10.45 13.13
CA GLY A 32 6.09 10.35 14.04
C GLY A 32 6.06 9.04 14.82
N LYS A 33 6.22 7.91 14.11
CA LYS A 33 6.31 6.58 14.74
C LYS A 33 7.49 6.47 15.71
N ASN A 34 8.64 7.05 15.36
CA ASN A 34 9.80 7.06 16.26
C ASN A 34 9.49 7.74 17.61
N ILE A 35 8.67 8.80 17.59
CA ILE A 35 8.20 9.49 18.79
C ILE A 35 7.19 8.64 19.56
N ASP A 36 6.28 7.96 18.86
CA ASP A 36 5.09 7.35 19.46
C ASP A 36 5.25 5.87 19.86
N ASP A 37 6.13 5.10 19.21
CA ASP A 37 6.14 3.64 19.32
C ASP A 37 6.87 3.09 20.56
N GLY A 38 7.60 3.96 21.28
CA GLY A 38 8.36 3.55 22.47
C GLY A 38 9.46 2.53 22.17
N ALA A 39 10.05 2.58 20.97
CA ALA A 39 11.13 1.66 20.57
C ALA A 39 12.52 2.09 21.06
N GLU A 40 12.62 3.22 21.78
CA GLU A 40 13.84 3.69 22.47
C GLU A 40 15.09 3.79 21.57
N GLY A 41 14.90 4.11 20.29
CA GLY A 41 15.99 4.19 19.30
C GLY A 41 16.45 2.85 18.70
N TYR A 42 15.80 1.75 19.09
CA TYR A 42 16.01 0.39 18.59
C TYR A 42 14.81 -0.10 17.77
N TRP A 43 14.81 -1.36 17.33
CA TRP A 43 13.63 -1.96 16.71
C TRP A 43 12.80 -2.66 17.77
N ARG A 44 11.52 -2.33 17.84
CA ARG A 44 10.58 -3.00 18.75
C ARG A 44 9.83 -4.09 17.99
N ILE A 45 9.83 -5.31 18.52
CA ILE A 45 8.99 -6.42 18.08
C ILE A 45 8.31 -6.99 19.33
N HIS A 46 6.98 -6.96 19.33
CA HIS A 46 6.14 -7.17 20.51
C HIS A 46 6.56 -6.24 21.66
N ASP A 47 6.82 -6.78 22.84
CA ASP A 47 7.25 -6.02 24.03
C ASP A 47 8.77 -6.00 24.24
N HIS A 48 9.55 -6.34 23.20
CA HIS A 48 11.00 -6.44 23.28
C HIS A 48 11.70 -5.51 22.27
N LEU A 49 12.89 -5.06 22.66
CA LEU A 49 13.77 -4.22 21.87
C LEU A 49 14.97 -5.04 21.37
N TYR A 50 15.33 -4.82 20.10
CA TYR A 50 16.37 -5.56 19.40
C TYR A 50 17.36 -4.60 18.75
N ASP A 51 18.66 -4.94 18.78
CA ASP A 51 19.68 -4.24 17.98
C ASP A 51 19.91 -4.99 16.66
N LEU A 52 19.28 -4.51 15.60
CA LEU A 52 19.42 -5.06 14.26
C LEU A 52 20.52 -4.36 13.44
N SER A 53 21.32 -3.47 14.04
CA SER A 53 22.29 -2.63 13.30
C SER A 53 23.30 -3.48 12.52
N GLY A 54 23.79 -4.56 13.13
CA GLY A 54 24.71 -5.51 12.48
C GLY A 54 24.06 -6.42 11.43
N PHE A 55 22.73 -6.45 11.35
CA PHE A 55 21.96 -7.30 10.45
C PHE A 55 21.45 -6.56 9.19
N ILE A 56 21.54 -5.23 9.16
CA ILE A 56 21.01 -4.39 8.07
C ILE A 56 21.49 -4.88 6.69
N GLU A 57 22.80 -5.06 6.53
CA GLU A 57 23.40 -5.42 5.23
C GLU A 57 23.17 -6.88 4.83
N SER A 58 22.86 -7.75 5.80
CA SER A 58 22.63 -9.18 5.58
C SER A 58 21.15 -9.58 5.55
N HIS A 59 20.23 -8.63 5.77
CA HIS A 59 18.80 -8.88 5.77
C HIS A 59 18.33 -9.43 4.40
N PRO A 60 17.77 -10.65 4.33
CA PRO A 60 17.42 -11.29 3.06
C PRO A 60 16.40 -10.51 2.20
N GLY A 61 15.54 -9.71 2.83
CA GLY A 61 14.55 -8.87 2.16
C GLY A 61 15.10 -7.56 1.59
N GLY A 62 16.35 -7.21 1.91
CA GLY A 62 16.99 -5.94 1.55
C GLY A 62 17.14 -5.00 2.74
N LYS A 63 18.17 -4.13 2.69
CA LYS A 63 18.56 -3.26 3.80
C LYS A 63 17.56 -2.15 4.15
N ASP A 64 16.80 -1.69 3.15
CA ASP A 64 15.90 -0.54 3.29
C ASP A 64 14.90 -0.75 4.42
N TRP A 65 14.35 -1.95 4.57
CA TRP A 65 13.35 -2.28 5.57
C TRP A 65 13.82 -2.04 7.00
N ILE A 66 15.05 -2.46 7.32
CA ILE A 66 15.63 -2.29 8.66
C ILE A 66 16.14 -0.86 8.84
N GLN A 67 16.79 -0.30 7.82
CA GLN A 67 17.35 1.05 7.88
C GLN A 67 16.27 2.13 8.05
N LEU A 68 15.15 2.02 7.34
CA LEU A 68 14.04 2.98 7.39
C LEU A 68 13.29 2.96 8.73
N THR A 69 13.16 1.78 9.34
CA THR A 69 12.34 1.55 10.53
C THR A 69 13.10 1.64 11.85
N LYS A 70 14.35 2.11 11.81
CA LYS A 70 15.14 2.26 13.04
C LYS A 70 14.42 3.19 14.03
N GLY A 71 14.20 2.68 15.24
CA GLY A 71 13.52 3.40 16.29
C GLY A 71 11.99 3.33 16.20
N THR A 72 11.40 2.40 15.45
CA THR A 72 9.95 2.19 15.40
C THR A 72 9.54 0.79 15.92
N ASP A 73 8.26 0.62 16.22
CA ASP A 73 7.63 -0.69 16.41
C ASP A 73 7.33 -1.29 15.04
N ILE A 74 7.93 -2.45 14.77
CA ILE A 74 7.84 -3.20 13.52
C ILE A 74 7.14 -4.55 13.72
N THR A 75 6.35 -4.72 14.79
CA THR A 75 5.69 -5.99 15.12
C THR A 75 4.81 -6.51 13.98
N GLU A 76 3.87 -5.70 13.49
CA GLU A 76 2.97 -6.11 12.41
C GLU A 76 3.76 -6.46 11.13
N ALA A 77 4.78 -5.67 10.79
CA ALA A 77 5.63 -5.90 9.63
C ALA A 77 6.44 -7.20 9.77
N PHE A 78 7.01 -7.45 10.95
CA PHE A 78 7.72 -8.69 11.26
C PHE A 78 6.80 -9.91 11.12
N GLU A 79 5.59 -9.84 11.66
CA GLU A 79 4.65 -10.94 11.66
C GLU A 79 4.06 -11.27 10.28
N SER A 80 3.83 -10.26 9.44
CA SER A 80 3.23 -10.36 8.10
C SER A 80 4.20 -10.72 6.98
N HIS A 81 5.47 -10.28 7.07
CA HIS A 81 6.40 -10.40 5.94
C HIS A 81 7.28 -11.66 6.00
N HIS A 82 7.35 -12.34 7.15
CA HIS A 82 8.15 -13.56 7.30
C HIS A 82 7.29 -14.82 7.25
N LEU A 83 7.33 -15.53 6.11
CA LEU A 83 6.61 -16.79 5.88
C LEU A 83 7.50 -18.02 6.08
N SER A 84 8.32 -17.98 7.13
CA SER A 84 9.15 -19.09 7.61
C SER A 84 9.48 -18.86 9.10
N THR A 85 9.96 -19.90 9.77
CA THR A 85 10.40 -19.81 11.18
C THR A 85 11.83 -19.25 11.33
N ASN A 86 12.57 -19.05 10.24
CA ASN A 86 13.98 -18.63 10.27
C ASN A 86 14.17 -17.29 10.99
N ALA A 87 13.30 -16.31 10.72
CA ALA A 87 13.38 -15.00 11.37
C ALA A 87 13.12 -15.10 12.87
N GLU A 88 12.13 -15.90 13.28
CA GLU A 88 11.79 -16.13 14.69
C GLU A 88 12.93 -16.86 15.44
N MET A 89 13.62 -17.80 14.79
CA MET A 89 14.79 -18.49 15.36
C MET A 89 16.02 -17.59 15.50
N LEU A 90 16.21 -16.65 14.58
CA LEU A 90 17.35 -15.73 14.59
C LEU A 90 17.14 -14.56 15.56
N LEU A 91 15.90 -14.09 15.72
CA LEU A 91 15.56 -12.88 16.47
C LEU A 91 16.16 -12.82 17.90
N PRO A 92 16.21 -13.91 18.70
CA PRO A 92 16.79 -13.89 20.04
C PRO A 92 18.26 -13.44 20.11
N SER A 93 19.05 -13.63 19.04
CA SER A 93 20.46 -13.20 19.05
C SER A 93 20.65 -11.69 19.06
N PHE A 94 19.59 -10.93 18.75
CA PHE A 94 19.60 -9.47 18.73
C PHE A 94 18.89 -8.84 19.93
N LEU A 95 18.36 -9.65 20.84
CA LEU A 95 17.55 -9.20 21.97
C LEU A 95 18.39 -8.34 22.93
N LEU A 96 17.88 -7.16 23.26
CA LEU A 96 18.47 -6.29 24.28
C LEU A 96 17.73 -6.43 25.61
N ARG A 97 16.44 -6.07 25.62
CA ARG A 97 15.60 -6.01 26.82
C ARG A 97 14.13 -5.83 26.44
N LYS A 98 13.25 -5.84 27.44
CA LYS A 98 11.86 -5.42 27.28
C LYS A 98 11.75 -3.90 27.11
N ALA A 99 10.76 -3.46 26.33
CA ALA A 99 10.42 -2.05 26.21
C ALA A 99 9.86 -1.52 27.54
N SER A 100 10.12 -0.25 27.83
CA SER A 100 9.68 0.41 29.06
C SER A 100 8.20 0.82 29.06
N SER A 101 7.59 0.94 27.88
CA SER A 101 6.20 1.35 27.69
C SER A 101 5.37 0.25 27.00
N PRO A 102 4.04 0.21 27.20
CA PRO A 102 3.16 -0.65 26.42
C PRO A 102 3.20 -0.29 24.93
N ARG A 103 2.76 -1.20 24.06
CA ARG A 103 2.62 -0.94 22.62
C ARG A 103 1.55 0.10 22.37
N SER A 104 1.72 0.87 21.29
CA SER A 104 0.78 1.90 20.84
C SER A 104 -0.41 1.34 20.06
N PHE A 105 -0.32 0.09 19.60
CA PHE A 105 -1.33 -0.59 18.81
C PHE A 105 -1.96 -1.75 19.59
N PRO A 106 -3.27 -1.99 19.46
CA PRO A 106 -3.99 -2.99 20.26
C PRO A 106 -3.89 -4.42 19.71
N PHE A 107 -3.23 -4.62 18.57
CA PHE A 107 -3.27 -5.88 17.84
C PHE A 107 -2.47 -7.00 18.53
N THR A 108 -3.05 -8.19 18.47
CA THR A 108 -2.51 -9.41 19.06
C THR A 108 -2.15 -10.43 17.98
N PHE A 109 -1.17 -11.27 18.31
CA PHE A 109 -0.66 -12.35 17.48
C PHE A 109 -0.64 -13.64 18.30
N HIS A 110 -1.75 -13.98 18.94
CA HIS A 110 -1.86 -15.17 19.78
C HIS A 110 -1.61 -16.44 18.94
N GLU A 111 -0.91 -17.42 19.50
CA GLU A 111 -0.57 -18.65 18.76
C GLU A 111 -1.81 -19.39 18.24
N ASN A 112 -2.90 -19.40 19.01
CA ASN A 112 -4.18 -20.00 18.58
C ASN A 112 -5.16 -18.95 18.00
N GLY A 113 -4.68 -17.73 17.73
CA GLY A 113 -5.44 -16.68 17.07
C GLY A 113 -5.62 -16.95 15.57
N PHE A 114 -6.46 -16.14 14.93
CA PHE A 114 -6.80 -16.28 13.52
C PHE A 114 -5.55 -16.17 12.64
N TYR A 115 -4.77 -15.09 12.80
CA TYR A 115 -3.64 -14.83 11.92
C TYR A 115 -2.56 -15.92 12.01
N LYS A 116 -2.11 -16.28 13.23
CA LYS A 116 -1.07 -17.31 13.41
C LYS A 116 -1.56 -18.69 12.94
N THR A 117 -2.84 -19.00 13.09
CA THR A 117 -3.43 -20.25 12.57
C THR A 117 -3.39 -20.28 11.04
N LEU A 118 -3.86 -19.21 10.38
CA LEU A 118 -3.83 -19.09 8.92
C LEU A 118 -2.39 -19.13 8.39
N LYS A 119 -1.48 -18.37 9.00
CA LYS A 119 -0.06 -18.30 8.63
C LYS A 119 0.59 -19.69 8.64
N ARG A 120 0.39 -20.50 9.69
CA ARG A 120 0.94 -21.87 9.77
C ARG A 120 0.42 -22.77 8.65
N ARG A 121 -0.87 -22.69 8.34
CA ARG A 121 -1.49 -23.49 7.25
C ARG A 121 -0.92 -23.08 5.89
N ILE A 122 -0.77 -21.78 5.65
CA ILE A 122 -0.19 -21.25 4.41
C ILE A 122 1.29 -21.63 4.28
N ILE A 123 2.12 -21.49 5.32
CA ILE A 123 3.52 -21.93 5.29
C ILE A 123 3.62 -23.40 4.89
N LYS A 124 2.77 -24.27 5.45
CA LYS A 124 2.72 -25.69 5.08
C LYS A 124 2.31 -25.90 3.62
N GLN A 125 1.37 -25.12 3.10
CA GLN A 125 0.97 -25.21 1.69
C GLN A 125 2.09 -24.69 0.75
N MET A 126 2.85 -23.67 1.19
CA MET A 126 3.95 -23.08 0.42
C MET A 126 5.04 -24.09 0.03
N GLU A 127 5.25 -25.13 0.85
CA GLU A 127 6.20 -26.22 0.56
C GLU A 127 5.87 -26.98 -0.73
N ASN A 128 4.62 -26.92 -1.20
CA ASN A 128 4.13 -27.67 -2.35
C ASN A 128 3.65 -26.76 -3.50
N LEU A 129 3.96 -25.45 -3.47
CA LEU A 129 3.53 -24.54 -4.53
C LEU A 129 4.35 -24.76 -5.82
N PRO A 130 3.71 -24.77 -7.00
CA PRO A 130 4.43 -24.77 -8.27
C PRO A 130 5.13 -23.42 -8.47
N GLU A 131 6.32 -23.35 -9.07
CA GLU A 131 7.01 -22.06 -9.32
C GLU A 131 6.38 -21.21 -10.44
N ASN A 132 5.69 -21.87 -11.38
CA ASN A 132 5.19 -21.27 -12.63
C ASN A 132 4.36 -19.97 -12.46
N PRO A 133 3.44 -19.85 -11.47
CA PRO A 133 2.64 -18.63 -11.31
C PRO A 133 3.46 -17.37 -11.02
N ALA A 134 4.51 -17.41 -10.20
CA ALA A 134 5.38 -16.24 -9.99
C ALA A 134 6.14 -15.84 -11.26
N ASP A 135 6.56 -16.82 -12.08
CA ASP A 135 7.21 -16.54 -13.36
C ASP A 135 6.24 -15.94 -14.37
N ARG A 136 4.96 -16.32 -14.32
CA ARG A 136 3.92 -15.67 -15.11
C ARG A 136 3.71 -14.21 -14.68
N SER A 137 3.77 -13.86 -13.39
CA SER A 137 3.73 -12.45 -12.94
C SER A 137 4.89 -11.65 -13.51
N LYS A 138 6.13 -12.18 -13.43
CA LYS A 138 7.34 -11.56 -13.98
C LYS A 138 7.22 -11.35 -15.50
N SER A 139 6.79 -12.39 -16.23
CA SER A 139 6.62 -12.29 -17.68
C SER A 139 5.54 -11.29 -18.06
N LEU A 140 4.44 -11.23 -17.30
CA LEU A 140 3.33 -10.33 -17.58
C LEU A 140 3.74 -8.86 -17.40
N ILE A 141 4.39 -8.52 -16.28
CA ILE A 141 4.81 -7.14 -16.04
C ILE A 141 5.87 -6.67 -17.06
N ASP A 142 6.79 -7.54 -17.47
CA ASP A 142 7.80 -7.21 -18.50
C ASP A 142 7.15 -6.92 -19.87
N ARG A 143 6.07 -7.65 -20.20
CA ARG A 143 5.26 -7.42 -21.41
C ARG A 143 4.46 -6.13 -21.33
N ILE A 144 3.87 -5.81 -20.18
CA ILE A 144 3.19 -4.53 -19.94
C ILE A 144 4.18 -3.37 -20.08
N PHE A 145 5.39 -3.51 -19.52
CA PHE A 145 6.46 -2.51 -19.68
C PHE A 145 6.86 -2.33 -21.16
N SER A 146 7.05 -3.44 -21.87
CA SER A 146 7.34 -3.40 -23.32
C SER A 146 6.22 -2.75 -24.13
N GLY A 147 4.96 -2.99 -23.74
CA GLY A 147 3.77 -2.35 -24.30
C GLY A 147 3.75 -0.84 -24.05
N TYR A 148 4.05 -0.41 -22.83
CA TYR A 148 4.24 1.01 -22.49
C TYR A 148 5.31 1.67 -23.37
N LEU A 149 6.51 1.11 -23.43
CA LEU A 149 7.61 1.68 -24.23
C LEU A 149 7.27 1.79 -25.72
N THR A 150 6.70 0.73 -26.28
CA THR A 150 6.37 0.65 -27.71
C THR A 150 5.25 1.63 -28.05
N SER A 151 4.17 1.61 -27.27
CA SER A 151 3.03 2.52 -27.48
C SER A 151 3.40 3.98 -27.26
N PHE A 152 4.28 4.31 -26.30
CA PHE A 152 4.84 5.65 -26.14
C PHE A 152 5.58 6.10 -27.40
N LEU A 153 6.52 5.28 -27.89
CA LEU A 153 7.31 5.61 -29.07
C LEU A 153 6.42 5.82 -30.30
N LEU A 154 5.44 4.94 -30.51
CA LEU A 154 4.46 5.07 -31.59
C LEU A 154 3.58 6.32 -31.44
N ALA A 155 3.17 6.65 -30.21
CA ALA A 155 2.40 7.85 -29.93
C ALA A 155 3.18 9.12 -30.33
N VAL A 156 4.47 9.19 -30.02
CA VAL A 156 5.34 10.31 -30.43
C VAL A 156 5.59 10.29 -31.94
N TYR A 157 5.92 9.13 -32.52
CA TYR A 157 6.23 9.01 -33.95
C TYR A 157 5.06 9.46 -34.84
N PHE A 158 3.84 9.03 -34.50
CA PHE A 158 2.61 9.39 -35.20
C PHE A 158 1.92 10.65 -34.66
N GLU A 159 2.47 11.26 -33.60
CA GLU A 159 1.88 12.41 -32.90
C GLU A 159 0.41 12.17 -32.47
N SER A 160 0.09 10.93 -32.10
CA SER A 160 -1.27 10.47 -31.82
C SER A 160 -1.55 10.39 -30.33
N PHE A 161 -2.35 11.33 -29.83
CA PHE A 161 -2.82 11.33 -28.44
C PHE A 161 -3.74 10.14 -28.11
N ALA A 162 -4.39 9.53 -29.11
CA ALA A 162 -5.15 8.30 -28.90
C ALA A 162 -4.21 7.11 -28.57
N ILE A 163 -3.10 6.97 -29.29
CA ILE A 163 -2.06 5.97 -28.95
C ILE A 163 -1.39 6.36 -27.62
N GLY A 164 -1.20 7.65 -27.36
CA GLY A 164 -0.75 8.16 -26.07
C GLY A 164 -1.67 7.74 -24.92
N ALA A 165 -2.99 7.76 -25.10
CA ALA A 165 -3.92 7.27 -24.08
C ALA A 165 -3.72 5.76 -23.81
N VAL A 166 -3.51 4.95 -24.86
CA VAL A 166 -3.18 3.52 -24.70
C VAL A 166 -1.88 3.33 -23.91
N SER A 167 -0.85 4.15 -24.20
CA SER A 167 0.40 4.15 -23.43
C SER A 167 0.19 4.53 -21.96
N GLY A 168 -0.66 5.52 -21.70
CA GLY A 168 -1.07 5.88 -20.34
C GLY A 168 -1.75 4.74 -19.59
N ILE A 169 -2.62 3.98 -20.25
CA ILE A 169 -3.22 2.77 -19.66
C ILE A 169 -2.16 1.71 -19.35
N PHE A 170 -1.23 1.44 -20.28
CA PHE A 170 -0.11 0.53 -20.01
C PHE A 170 0.73 0.99 -18.82
N LEU A 171 1.05 2.28 -18.72
CA LEU A 171 1.77 2.84 -17.58
C LEU A 171 0.98 2.68 -16.28
N GLY A 172 -0.32 2.97 -16.28
CA GLY A 172 -1.19 2.77 -15.13
C GLY A 172 -1.23 1.31 -14.65
N LEU A 173 -1.41 0.35 -15.58
CA LEU A 173 -1.36 -1.09 -15.29
C LEU A 173 0.02 -1.51 -14.78
N LEU A 174 1.09 -0.95 -15.35
CA LEU A 174 2.47 -1.21 -14.94
C LEU A 174 2.72 -0.71 -13.51
N THR A 175 2.26 0.50 -13.18
CA THR A 175 2.37 1.08 -11.84
C THR A 175 1.67 0.21 -10.82
N VAL A 176 0.43 -0.23 -11.11
CA VAL A 176 -0.25 -1.18 -10.22
C VAL A 176 0.54 -2.48 -10.15
N ALA A 177 0.86 -3.15 -11.26
CA ALA A 177 1.58 -4.43 -11.24
C ALA A 177 2.94 -4.40 -10.50
N ALA A 178 3.66 -3.27 -10.56
CA ALA A 178 4.94 -3.11 -9.90
C ALA A 178 4.83 -3.17 -8.35
N HIS A 179 3.63 -2.97 -7.78
CA HIS A 179 3.43 -3.02 -6.33
C HIS A 179 3.84 -4.36 -5.73
N ASN A 180 3.40 -5.45 -6.37
CA ASN A 180 3.77 -6.82 -6.03
C ASN A 180 5.29 -6.98 -5.82
N PHE A 181 6.09 -6.30 -6.62
CA PHE A 181 7.54 -6.45 -6.61
C PHE A 181 8.25 -5.59 -5.57
N PHE A 182 7.67 -4.49 -5.07
CA PHE A 182 8.30 -3.76 -3.97
C PHE A 182 8.03 -4.36 -2.59
N HIS A 183 7.01 -5.22 -2.44
CA HIS A 183 6.78 -6.04 -1.24
C HIS A 183 7.76 -7.20 -1.12
N GLN A 184 8.16 -7.77 -2.25
CA GLN A 184 9.08 -8.90 -2.31
C GLN A 184 10.53 -8.47 -1.99
N LYS A 185 11.41 -9.49 -1.88
CA LYS A 185 12.86 -9.29 -1.87
C LYS A 185 13.28 -8.36 -3.02
N ASP A 186 14.25 -7.52 -2.72
CA ASP A 186 14.84 -6.57 -3.66
C ASP A 186 15.05 -7.16 -5.07
N ASN A 187 14.37 -6.54 -6.03
CA ASN A 187 14.38 -6.89 -7.44
C ASN A 187 14.19 -5.62 -8.27
N PHE A 188 14.63 -5.65 -9.52
CA PHE A 188 14.60 -4.47 -10.37
C PHE A 188 13.19 -4.09 -10.86
N ARG A 189 12.23 -5.02 -10.88
CA ARG A 189 10.86 -4.77 -11.37
C ARG A 189 10.09 -3.81 -10.49
N ARG A 190 10.49 -3.65 -9.23
CA ARG A 190 9.98 -2.57 -8.37
C ARG A 190 10.13 -1.18 -9.01
N PHE A 191 11.20 -0.97 -9.79
CA PHE A 191 11.49 0.32 -10.43
C PHE A 191 10.61 0.61 -11.65
N TYR A 192 9.81 -0.36 -12.10
CA TYR A 192 8.75 -0.08 -13.07
C TYR A 192 7.70 0.87 -12.50
N PHE A 193 7.49 0.84 -11.18
CA PHE A 193 6.66 1.81 -10.47
C PHE A 193 7.16 3.24 -10.68
N ASP A 194 8.48 3.45 -10.65
CA ASP A 194 9.08 4.78 -10.66
C ASP A 194 8.91 5.52 -12.00
N PHE A 195 8.58 4.83 -13.11
CA PHE A 195 8.24 5.51 -14.38
C PHE A 195 6.95 6.33 -14.30
N SER A 196 6.12 6.11 -13.29
CA SER A 196 4.86 6.84 -13.04
C SER A 196 5.07 8.22 -12.42
N MET A 197 6.31 8.62 -12.13
CA MET A 197 6.66 9.75 -11.25
C MET A 197 6.36 9.51 -9.76
N MET A 198 5.85 8.34 -9.39
CA MET A 198 5.78 7.91 -7.99
C MET A 198 7.09 7.25 -7.56
N SER A 199 7.28 7.05 -6.24
CA SER A 199 8.50 6.48 -5.69
C SER A 199 8.25 5.09 -5.11
N SER A 200 8.90 4.05 -5.65
CA SER A 200 8.77 2.69 -5.08
C SER A 200 9.30 2.63 -3.65
N ARG A 201 10.33 3.42 -3.33
CA ARG A 201 10.89 3.53 -1.97
C ARG A 201 9.94 4.24 -1.00
N GLU A 202 9.26 5.32 -1.42
CA GLU A 202 8.24 5.93 -0.56
C GLU A 202 7.05 5.00 -0.37
N TRP A 203 6.65 4.28 -1.42
CA TRP A 203 5.54 3.32 -1.36
C TRP A 203 5.84 2.12 -0.46
N ARG A 204 7.11 1.70 -0.31
CA ARG A 204 7.53 0.78 0.75
C ARG A 204 7.19 1.27 2.15
N VAL A 205 7.09 2.57 2.37
CA VAL A 205 6.67 3.12 3.66
C VAL A 205 5.15 3.37 3.66
N SER A 206 4.66 4.18 2.73
CA SER A 206 3.26 4.64 2.76
C SER A 206 2.26 3.51 2.51
N HIS A 207 2.57 2.60 1.60
CA HIS A 207 1.68 1.47 1.31
C HIS A 207 2.04 0.24 2.14
N VAL A 208 3.31 -0.18 2.14
CA VAL A 208 3.68 -1.46 2.78
C VAL A 208 3.75 -1.37 4.31
N LEU A 209 4.43 -0.38 4.87
CA LEU A 209 4.60 -0.29 6.34
C LEU A 209 3.44 0.44 7.04
N SER A 210 2.76 1.33 6.34
CA SER A 210 1.63 2.08 6.88
C SER A 210 0.29 1.45 6.51
N HIS A 211 -0.10 1.48 5.24
CA HIS A 211 -1.42 1.03 4.81
C HIS A 211 -1.70 -0.44 5.10
N HIS A 212 -0.82 -1.37 4.70
CA HIS A 212 -1.03 -2.81 4.97
C HIS A 212 -1.08 -3.12 6.47
N MET A 213 -0.32 -2.41 7.30
CA MET A 213 -0.26 -2.72 8.74
C MET A 213 -1.45 -2.15 9.51
N TYR A 214 -1.97 -1.00 9.06
CA TYR A 214 -2.90 -0.15 9.79
C TYR A 214 -4.07 0.36 8.92
N THR A 215 -4.52 -0.45 7.96
CA THR A 215 -5.52 -0.10 6.93
C THR A 215 -6.73 0.62 7.52
N ASN A 216 -7.15 1.72 6.90
CA ASN A 216 -8.30 2.53 7.30
C ASN A 216 -8.27 3.08 8.75
N THR A 217 -7.09 3.14 9.37
CA THR A 217 -6.93 3.79 10.68
C THR A 217 -6.39 5.21 10.58
N ILE A 218 -6.37 5.94 11.70
CA ILE A 218 -5.69 7.22 11.77
C ILE A 218 -4.18 7.17 11.52
N CYS A 219 -3.56 5.98 11.59
CA CYS A 219 -2.15 5.75 11.27
C CYS A 219 -1.88 5.45 9.79
N ASP A 220 -2.94 5.28 8.99
CA ASP A 220 -2.85 4.96 7.57
C ASP A 220 -2.49 6.21 6.74
N MET A 221 -1.38 6.13 6.02
CA MET A 221 -0.96 7.16 5.09
C MET A 221 -1.88 7.26 3.87
N GLU A 222 -2.53 6.18 3.45
CA GLU A 222 -3.52 6.22 2.37
C GLU A 222 -4.73 7.08 2.75
N ILE A 223 -5.12 7.05 4.03
CA ILE A 223 -6.18 7.92 4.59
C ILE A 223 -5.69 9.37 4.67
N SER A 224 -4.57 9.62 5.34
CA SER A 224 -4.12 11.00 5.62
C SER A 224 -3.56 11.74 4.40
N SER A 225 -2.95 11.06 3.44
CA SER A 225 -2.27 11.70 2.30
C SER A 225 -3.21 12.31 1.25
N VAL A 226 -4.48 11.91 1.25
CA VAL A 226 -5.51 12.45 0.35
C VAL A 226 -6.40 13.48 1.05
N GLU A 227 -6.22 13.70 2.35
CA GLU A 227 -6.88 14.78 3.09
C GLU A 227 -6.26 16.14 2.72
N PRO A 228 -7.05 17.23 2.70
CA PRO A 228 -8.47 17.31 3.03
C PRO A 228 -9.40 16.99 1.84
N PHE A 229 -8.87 16.57 0.69
CA PHE A 229 -9.65 16.41 -0.54
C PHE A 229 -10.53 15.16 -0.52
N LEU A 230 -10.07 14.04 0.01
CA LEU A 230 -10.86 12.82 0.17
C LEU A 230 -10.79 12.41 1.64
N GLN A 231 -11.92 12.50 2.35
CA GLN A 231 -11.98 12.16 3.78
C GLN A 231 -12.78 10.88 3.96
N TYR A 232 -12.10 9.77 4.24
CA TYR A 232 -12.73 8.47 4.37
C TYR A 232 -13.18 8.14 5.79
N LEU A 233 -12.50 8.62 6.84
CA LEU A 233 -12.93 8.34 8.22
C LEU A 233 -14.28 9.00 8.53
N PRO A 234 -15.19 8.35 9.27
CA PRO A 234 -16.48 8.94 9.65
C PRO A 234 -16.27 10.08 10.64
N GLY A 235 -16.82 11.26 10.37
CA GLY A 235 -16.67 12.42 11.27
C GLY A 235 -17.26 13.69 10.67
N GLU A 236 -16.87 14.84 11.22
CA GLU A 236 -17.31 16.14 10.72
C GLU A 236 -16.71 16.40 9.32
N LYS A 237 -17.58 16.41 8.30
CA LYS A 237 -17.22 16.71 6.90
C LYS A 237 -18.17 17.77 6.34
N ASN A 238 -17.65 18.74 5.60
CA ASN A 238 -18.48 19.72 4.90
C ASN A 238 -19.09 19.12 3.61
N LEU A 239 -20.07 19.80 3.02
CA LEU A 239 -20.77 19.30 1.82
C LEU A 239 -19.86 19.18 0.58
N LEU A 240 -18.80 20.01 0.48
CA LEU A 240 -17.86 19.97 -0.64
C LEU A 240 -17.05 18.68 -0.61
N VAL A 241 -16.50 18.29 0.53
CA VAL A 241 -15.72 17.05 0.67
C VAL A 241 -16.60 15.81 0.58
N ARG A 242 -17.86 15.90 1.02
CA ARG A 242 -18.82 14.79 0.97
C ARG A 242 -19.33 14.49 -0.43
N TYR A 243 -19.97 15.47 -1.07
CA TYR A 243 -20.68 15.28 -2.34
C TYR A 243 -19.98 15.97 -3.51
N GLY A 244 -19.21 17.04 -3.25
CA GLY A 244 -18.37 17.65 -4.27
C GLY A 244 -17.24 16.73 -4.73
N SER A 245 -16.74 15.87 -3.83
CA SER A 245 -15.74 14.85 -4.17
C SER A 245 -16.21 13.89 -5.25
N TRP A 246 -17.51 13.65 -5.38
CA TRP A 246 -18.07 12.81 -6.45
C TRP A 246 -17.82 13.41 -7.84
N VAL A 247 -17.63 14.72 -7.90
CA VAL A 247 -17.36 15.45 -9.15
C VAL A 247 -15.85 15.68 -9.32
N TYR A 248 -15.16 16.21 -8.30
CA TYR A 248 -13.75 16.58 -8.47
C TYR A 248 -12.78 15.41 -8.35
N SER A 249 -13.18 14.22 -7.88
CA SER A 249 -12.27 13.07 -7.70
C SER A 249 -11.55 12.72 -9.00
N PHE A 250 -12.22 12.77 -10.15
CA PHE A 250 -11.59 12.48 -11.44
C PHE A 250 -10.47 13.48 -11.76
N GLY A 251 -10.71 14.78 -11.50
CA GLY A 251 -9.69 15.81 -11.62
C GLY A 251 -8.54 15.61 -10.62
N PHE A 252 -8.86 15.26 -9.38
CA PHE A 252 -7.87 14.93 -8.35
C PHE A 252 -6.98 13.74 -8.77
N TYR A 253 -7.56 12.68 -9.36
CA TYR A 253 -6.82 11.51 -9.85
C TYR A 253 -5.82 11.87 -10.94
N ALA A 254 -6.12 12.84 -11.80
CA ALA A 254 -5.20 13.32 -12.84
C ALA A 254 -3.89 13.90 -12.29
N PHE A 255 -3.86 14.33 -11.03
CA PHE A 255 -2.71 14.96 -10.40
C PHE A 255 -2.02 14.10 -9.33
N LEU A 256 -2.46 12.87 -9.07
CA LEU A 256 -1.84 12.00 -8.05
C LEU A 256 -0.35 11.77 -8.32
N PHE A 257 0.01 11.43 -9.56
CA PHE A 257 1.40 11.18 -9.95
C PHE A 257 2.27 12.43 -9.84
N LEU A 258 1.82 13.54 -10.45
CA LEU A 258 2.56 14.80 -10.39
C LEU A 258 2.68 15.35 -8.97
N GLY A 259 1.60 15.28 -8.19
CA GLY A 259 1.57 15.71 -6.80
C GLY A 259 2.55 14.91 -5.94
N HIS A 260 2.57 13.58 -6.09
CA HIS A 260 3.55 12.72 -5.41
C HIS A 260 4.98 13.10 -5.80
N TYR A 261 5.27 13.30 -7.09
CA TYR A 261 6.60 13.67 -7.56
C TYR A 261 7.09 15.01 -6.99
N LEU A 262 6.22 16.04 -7.01
CA LEU A 262 6.54 17.35 -6.45
C LEU A 262 6.77 17.29 -4.94
N LYS A 263 5.96 16.51 -4.22
CA LYS A 263 6.15 16.23 -2.78
C LYS A 263 7.51 15.60 -2.53
N THR A 264 7.87 14.56 -3.28
CA THR A 264 9.16 13.87 -3.15
C THR A 264 10.34 14.81 -3.45
N LEU A 265 10.26 15.66 -4.47
CA LEU A 265 11.28 16.67 -4.75
C LEU A 265 11.42 17.68 -3.59
N ALA A 266 10.30 18.16 -3.05
CA ALA A 266 10.31 19.09 -1.92
C ALA A 266 10.98 18.47 -0.68
N VAL A 267 10.64 17.22 -0.34
CA VAL A 267 11.26 16.50 0.78
C VAL A 267 12.78 16.37 0.61
N ASN A 268 13.23 15.99 -0.58
CA ASN A 268 14.65 15.83 -0.86
C ASN A 268 15.41 17.15 -0.81
N PHE A 269 14.85 18.22 -1.37
CA PHE A 269 15.42 19.55 -1.32
C PHE A 269 15.55 20.06 0.12
N LEU A 270 14.49 19.92 0.93
CA LEU A 270 14.48 20.37 2.32
C LEU A 270 15.46 19.60 3.22
N LYS A 271 15.74 18.33 2.93
CA LYS A 271 16.64 17.49 3.74
C LYS A 271 18.10 17.48 3.26
N GLY A 272 18.41 18.04 2.09
CA GLY A 272 19.74 17.93 1.49
C GLY A 272 20.18 16.48 1.23
N ASN A 273 19.23 15.56 1.06
CA ASN A 273 19.50 14.13 0.99
C ASN A 273 19.77 13.70 -0.46
N SER A 274 20.96 13.17 -0.73
CA SER A 274 21.43 12.83 -2.09
C SER A 274 21.07 11.41 -2.54
N GLN A 275 20.53 10.57 -1.66
CA GLN A 275 20.33 9.14 -1.94
C GLN A 275 19.19 8.81 -2.93
N PHE A 276 18.39 9.80 -3.32
CA PHE A 276 17.13 9.60 -4.04
C PHE A 276 17.16 9.97 -5.54
N ILE A 277 18.30 10.40 -6.07
CA ILE A 277 18.31 11.14 -7.34
C ILE A 277 18.00 10.27 -8.56
N TRP A 278 18.48 9.02 -8.62
CA TRP A 278 18.47 8.29 -9.89
C TRP A 278 17.09 7.74 -10.28
N THR A 279 16.28 7.23 -9.32
CA THR A 279 14.92 6.72 -9.63
C THR A 279 13.99 7.86 -10.03
N ALA A 280 14.16 9.05 -9.44
CA ALA A 280 13.43 10.25 -9.81
C ALA A 280 13.67 10.67 -11.27
N LEU A 281 14.77 10.23 -11.90
CA LEU A 281 15.08 10.51 -13.29
C LEU A 281 14.45 9.51 -14.27
N LEU A 282 14.03 8.32 -13.81
CA LEU A 282 13.47 7.27 -14.68
C LEU A 282 12.30 7.74 -15.56
N PRO A 283 11.30 8.50 -15.06
CA PRO A 283 10.20 8.97 -15.90
C PRO A 283 10.66 9.77 -17.13
N PHE A 284 11.74 10.54 -17.00
CA PHE A 284 12.24 11.43 -18.05
C PHE A 284 13.12 10.72 -19.09
N THR A 285 13.57 9.49 -18.80
CA THR A 285 14.35 8.70 -19.76
C THR A 285 13.55 8.38 -21.03
N ILE A 286 12.24 8.13 -20.89
CA ILE A 286 11.37 7.73 -22.01
C ILE A 286 11.09 8.86 -23.01
N PRO A 287 10.67 10.07 -22.60
CA PRO A 287 10.54 11.18 -23.55
C PRO A 287 11.88 11.57 -24.16
N PHE A 288 12.99 11.48 -23.41
CA PHE A 288 14.33 11.74 -23.95
C PHE A 288 14.73 10.74 -25.03
N LEU A 289 14.56 9.44 -24.78
CA LEU A 289 14.85 8.40 -25.78
C LEU A 289 13.93 8.51 -27.00
N SER A 290 12.64 8.81 -26.79
CA SER A 290 11.69 9.00 -27.88
C SER A 290 12.07 10.19 -28.77
N TRP A 291 12.54 11.29 -28.17
CA TRP A 291 13.09 12.43 -28.88
C TRP A 291 14.30 12.03 -29.75
N MET A 292 15.26 11.29 -29.18
CA MET A 292 16.44 10.82 -29.92
C MET A 292 16.10 9.87 -31.08
N ILE A 293 15.15 8.95 -30.89
CA ILE A 293 14.82 7.91 -31.87
C ILE A 293 13.95 8.47 -33.01
N THR A 294 12.96 9.29 -32.68
CA THR A 294 11.97 9.75 -33.67
C THR A 294 12.41 11.01 -34.40
N GLY A 295 13.36 11.78 -33.86
CA GLY A 295 13.77 13.07 -34.39
C GLY A 295 12.68 14.15 -34.31
N LYS A 296 11.57 13.89 -33.59
CA LYS A 296 10.48 14.84 -33.39
C LYS A 296 10.91 16.00 -32.49
N SER A 297 10.12 17.07 -32.42
CA SER A 297 10.46 18.20 -31.55
C SER A 297 10.43 17.78 -30.07
N ILE A 298 11.27 18.40 -29.24
CA ILE A 298 11.22 18.15 -27.79
C ILE A 298 9.86 18.53 -27.19
N LEU A 299 9.20 19.56 -27.75
CA LEU A 299 7.88 20.00 -27.33
C LEU A 299 6.82 18.91 -27.50
N ILE A 300 6.76 18.22 -28.64
CA ILE A 300 5.79 17.14 -28.83
C ILE A 300 6.06 15.95 -27.92
N CYS A 301 7.34 15.63 -27.67
CA CYS A 301 7.72 14.57 -26.73
C CYS A 301 7.25 14.90 -25.30
N LEU A 302 7.40 16.16 -24.86
CA LEU A 302 6.95 16.63 -23.55
C LEU A 302 5.42 16.68 -23.44
N LEU A 303 4.72 17.18 -24.46
CA LEU A 303 3.25 17.21 -24.47
C LEU A 303 2.65 15.79 -24.44
N MET A 304 3.23 14.87 -25.22
CA MET A 304 2.81 13.46 -25.21
C MET A 304 3.10 12.80 -23.86
N TYR A 305 4.26 13.08 -23.27
CA TYR A 305 4.60 12.60 -21.92
C TYR A 305 3.59 13.07 -20.87
N ILE A 306 3.29 14.37 -20.83
CA ILE A 306 2.31 14.94 -19.89
C ILE A 306 0.94 14.27 -20.08
N TRP A 307 0.51 14.09 -21.32
CA TRP A 307 -0.76 13.40 -21.62
C TRP A 307 -0.77 11.97 -21.10
N ILE A 308 0.29 11.20 -21.35
CA ILE A 308 0.45 9.82 -20.88
C ILE A 308 0.41 9.74 -19.36
N ILE A 309 1.12 10.65 -18.66
CA ILE A 309 1.12 10.73 -17.20
C ILE A 309 -0.27 11.02 -16.65
N VAL A 310 -1.01 11.96 -17.25
CA VAL A 310 -2.38 12.28 -16.82
C VAL A 310 -3.30 11.06 -16.95
N ILE A 311 -3.26 10.37 -18.09
CA ILE A 311 -4.08 9.17 -18.31
C ILE A 311 -3.70 8.04 -17.34
N ALA A 312 -2.40 7.81 -17.13
CA ALA A 312 -1.91 6.81 -16.19
C ALA A 312 -2.32 7.12 -14.76
N SER A 313 -2.23 8.39 -14.35
CA SER A 313 -2.61 8.87 -13.02
C SER A 313 -4.12 8.71 -12.78
N ILE A 314 -4.96 9.04 -13.77
CA ILE A 314 -6.41 8.79 -13.72
C ILE A 314 -6.70 7.29 -13.57
N HIS A 315 -6.08 6.45 -14.41
CA HIS A 315 -6.25 5.00 -14.34
C HIS A 315 -5.85 4.46 -12.96
N PHE A 316 -4.68 4.87 -12.46
CA PHE A 316 -4.20 4.48 -11.14
C PHE A 316 -5.13 4.94 -10.02
N GLY A 317 -5.62 6.18 -10.06
CA GLY A 317 -6.58 6.69 -9.08
C GLY A 317 -7.90 5.93 -9.09
N ILE A 318 -8.42 5.59 -10.27
CA ILE A 318 -9.62 4.75 -10.42
C ILE A 318 -9.39 3.38 -9.79
N VAL A 319 -8.27 2.73 -10.12
CA VAL A 319 -7.97 1.36 -9.65
C VAL A 319 -7.64 1.33 -8.16
N GLY A 320 -6.74 2.19 -7.69
CA GLY A 320 -6.24 2.19 -6.30
C GLY A 320 -7.27 2.66 -5.29
N LEU A 321 -7.90 3.83 -5.52
CA LEU A 321 -8.85 4.39 -4.54
C LEU A 321 -10.24 3.74 -4.61
N ASN A 322 -10.58 3.06 -5.72
CA ASN A 322 -11.78 2.22 -5.80
C ASN A 322 -11.44 0.73 -5.76
N ALA A 323 -10.27 0.37 -5.21
CA ALA A 323 -9.97 -1.01 -4.85
C ALA A 323 -10.84 -1.40 -3.64
N ALA A 324 -10.29 -2.14 -2.70
CA ALA A 324 -11.09 -2.84 -1.71
C ALA A 324 -11.12 -2.23 -0.30
N HIS A 325 -10.70 -0.97 -0.13
CA HIS A 325 -10.52 -0.35 1.19
C HIS A 325 -11.61 0.64 1.61
N HIS A 326 -12.37 1.22 0.69
CA HIS A 326 -13.22 2.37 1.02
C HIS A 326 -14.72 2.10 0.93
N HIS A 327 -15.20 0.99 1.50
CA HIS A 327 -16.63 0.66 1.50
C HIS A 327 -17.29 0.96 2.88
N PRO A 328 -18.55 1.44 2.96
CA PRO A 328 -19.21 1.73 4.23
C PRO A 328 -19.44 0.51 5.14
N ASP A 329 -19.42 -0.68 4.54
CA ASP A 329 -19.62 -1.97 5.21
C ASP A 329 -18.32 -2.61 5.71
N ILE A 330 -17.15 -2.02 5.41
CA ILE A 330 -15.86 -2.43 5.97
C ILE A 330 -15.38 -1.41 6.99
N PHE A 331 -14.57 -1.87 7.94
CA PHE A 331 -14.13 -1.09 9.08
C PHE A 331 -13.31 0.12 8.65
N HIS A 332 -13.69 1.28 9.17
CA HIS A 332 -12.87 2.47 9.21
C HIS A 332 -12.78 2.95 10.66
N ASP A 333 -11.61 3.38 11.09
CA ASP A 333 -11.44 3.85 12.45
C ASP A 333 -12.43 4.98 12.76
N GLY A 334 -13.07 4.89 13.93
CA GLY A 334 -14.26 5.65 14.32
C GLY A 334 -15.51 4.77 14.39
N ASP A 335 -15.60 3.73 13.55
CA ASP A 335 -16.65 2.71 13.62
C ASP A 335 -16.54 1.85 14.89
N ALA A 336 -17.59 1.12 15.25
CA ALA A 336 -17.54 0.16 16.34
C ALA A 336 -16.51 -0.94 16.02
N ALA A 337 -15.46 -1.03 16.83
CA ALA A 337 -14.44 -2.05 16.67
C ALA A 337 -14.84 -3.37 17.38
N ARG A 338 -14.14 -4.46 17.05
CA ARG A 338 -14.26 -5.72 17.80
C ARG A 338 -13.87 -5.50 19.28
N PRO A 339 -14.36 -6.33 20.22
CA PRO A 339 -13.89 -6.29 21.61
C PRO A 339 -12.37 -6.43 21.71
N LYS A 340 -11.77 -5.86 22.75
CA LYS A 340 -10.30 -5.83 22.91
C LYS A 340 -9.68 -7.23 22.92
N GLU A 341 -10.40 -8.20 23.49
CA GLU A 341 -10.00 -9.61 23.58
C GLU A 341 -9.99 -10.32 22.21
N GLN A 342 -10.59 -9.71 21.18
CA GLN A 342 -10.69 -10.23 19.81
C GLN A 342 -9.89 -9.39 18.79
N MET A 343 -8.98 -8.53 19.25
CA MET A 343 -8.10 -7.71 18.40
C MET A 343 -6.97 -8.54 17.77
N ASP A 344 -7.29 -9.65 17.12
CA ASP A 344 -6.33 -10.38 16.28
C ASP A 344 -6.01 -9.54 15.03
N TRP A 345 -4.73 -9.37 14.72
CA TRP A 345 -4.32 -8.54 13.59
C TRP A 345 -4.89 -9.02 12.25
N GLY A 346 -4.99 -10.34 12.04
CA GLY A 346 -5.52 -10.89 10.79
C GLY A 346 -7.03 -10.70 10.66
N LEU A 347 -7.78 -10.77 11.76
CA LEU A 347 -9.19 -10.39 11.77
C LEU A 347 -9.37 -8.91 11.41
N PHE A 348 -8.53 -8.04 11.96
CA PHE A 348 -8.55 -6.61 11.63
C PHE A 348 -8.29 -6.36 10.13
N GLN A 349 -7.34 -7.06 9.50
CA GLN A 349 -7.12 -6.98 8.06
C GLN A 349 -8.36 -7.42 7.27
N VAL A 350 -8.98 -8.53 7.68
CA VAL A 350 -10.22 -9.04 7.08
C VAL A 350 -11.39 -8.05 7.26
N ASP A 351 -11.45 -7.33 8.36
CA ASP A 351 -12.50 -6.34 8.62
C ASP A 351 -12.34 -5.06 7.78
N THR A 352 -11.13 -4.76 7.30
CA THR A 352 -10.77 -3.48 6.64
C THR A 352 -10.65 -3.56 5.13
N VAL A 353 -10.81 -4.75 4.55
CA VAL A 353 -10.69 -4.97 3.10
C VAL A 353 -11.82 -5.85 2.58
N ALA A 354 -11.97 -5.90 1.27
CA ALA A 354 -12.87 -6.81 0.57
C ALA A 354 -12.14 -7.48 -0.61
N ASP A 355 -12.77 -8.48 -1.23
CA ASP A 355 -12.32 -9.01 -2.51
C ASP A 355 -13.34 -8.77 -3.62
N ARG A 356 -12.88 -8.83 -4.87
CA ARG A 356 -13.70 -8.58 -6.06
C ARG A 356 -13.91 -9.86 -6.86
N ARG A 357 -15.16 -10.31 -6.96
CA ARG A 357 -15.51 -11.51 -7.74
C ARG A 357 -15.26 -11.39 -9.24
N ASP A 358 -15.22 -10.17 -9.75
CA ASP A 358 -14.95 -9.82 -11.15
C ASP A 358 -13.45 -9.65 -11.47
N ILE A 359 -12.59 -9.72 -10.45
CA ILE A 359 -11.13 -9.64 -10.58
C ILE A 359 -10.48 -10.98 -10.21
N THR A 360 -10.88 -11.58 -9.09
CA THR A 360 -10.37 -12.87 -8.59
C THR A 360 -10.57 -13.97 -9.63
N GLY A 361 -9.55 -14.84 -9.77
CA GLY A 361 -9.50 -15.92 -10.78
C GLY A 361 -8.87 -15.51 -12.12
N SER A 362 -8.57 -14.21 -12.33
CA SER A 362 -7.78 -13.75 -13.47
C SER A 362 -6.46 -13.18 -13.00
N HIS A 363 -5.38 -13.94 -13.20
CA HIS A 363 -4.01 -13.51 -12.83
C HIS A 363 -3.65 -12.13 -13.40
N PHE A 364 -4.07 -11.82 -14.64
CA PHE A 364 -3.83 -10.49 -15.21
C PHE A 364 -4.55 -9.39 -14.43
N LEU A 365 -5.85 -9.58 -14.13
CA LEU A 365 -6.63 -8.58 -13.41
C LEU A 365 -6.15 -8.46 -11.97
N VAL A 366 -5.83 -9.57 -11.31
CA VAL A 366 -5.30 -9.59 -9.95
C VAL A 366 -4.02 -8.76 -9.85
N LEU A 367 -3.04 -9.01 -10.72
CA LEU A 367 -1.77 -8.29 -10.72
C LEU A 367 -1.95 -6.79 -11.04
N THR A 368 -2.84 -6.45 -11.97
CA THR A 368 -2.95 -5.08 -12.52
C THR A 368 -4.05 -4.23 -11.88
N ASN A 369 -4.87 -4.79 -10.99
CA ASN A 369 -5.97 -4.08 -10.36
C ASN A 369 -5.96 -4.16 -8.82
N PHE A 370 -4.89 -4.63 -8.17
CA PHE A 370 -4.88 -4.95 -6.73
C PHE A 370 -5.91 -6.01 -6.34
N GLY A 371 -5.98 -7.12 -7.08
CA GLY A 371 -6.86 -8.24 -6.76
C GLY A 371 -6.37 -9.07 -5.59
N ASP A 372 -7.15 -10.08 -5.21
CA ASP A 372 -6.91 -10.98 -4.07
C ASP A 372 -6.43 -10.24 -2.81
N HIS A 373 -7.15 -9.16 -2.53
CA HIS A 373 -6.72 -8.05 -1.70
C HIS A 373 -6.53 -8.46 -0.24
N ALA A 374 -7.43 -9.29 0.28
CA ALA A 374 -7.33 -9.78 1.65
C ALA A 374 -6.10 -10.65 1.88
N LEU A 375 -5.86 -11.60 0.98
CA LEU A 375 -4.67 -12.46 1.05
C LEU A 375 -3.39 -11.65 0.82
N HIS A 376 -3.44 -10.65 -0.05
CA HIS A 376 -2.33 -9.72 -0.25
C HIS A 376 -2.01 -8.92 1.02
N HIS A 377 -3.02 -8.41 1.73
CA HIS A 377 -2.82 -7.69 3.00
C HIS A 377 -2.27 -8.59 4.11
N LEU A 378 -2.76 -9.83 4.20
CA LEU A 378 -2.31 -10.79 5.20
C LEU A 378 -0.90 -11.32 4.91
N PHE A 379 -0.55 -11.52 3.63
CA PHE A 379 0.70 -12.14 3.18
C PHE A 379 1.36 -11.35 2.03
N PRO A 380 1.78 -10.09 2.28
CA PRO A 380 2.17 -9.15 1.23
C PRO A 380 3.39 -9.57 0.42
N THR A 381 4.26 -10.42 0.98
CA THR A 381 5.47 -10.90 0.31
C THR A 381 5.22 -12.05 -0.67
N VAL A 382 4.01 -12.62 -0.66
CA VAL A 382 3.61 -13.64 -1.64
C VAL A 382 3.33 -12.96 -2.96
N ASP A 383 3.86 -13.54 -4.04
CA ASP A 383 3.54 -13.07 -5.39
C ASP A 383 2.05 -13.23 -5.69
N HIS A 384 1.44 -12.20 -6.29
CA HIS A 384 0.03 -12.21 -6.70
C HIS A 384 -0.39 -13.44 -7.50
N GLY A 385 0.52 -14.08 -8.24
CA GLY A 385 0.24 -15.33 -8.96
C GLY A 385 -0.06 -16.53 -8.06
N HIS A 386 0.27 -16.48 -6.77
CA HIS A 386 0.04 -17.58 -5.82
C HIS A 386 -1.18 -17.39 -4.93
N LEU A 387 -1.67 -16.17 -4.75
CA LEU A 387 -2.70 -15.85 -3.75
C LEU A 387 -3.97 -16.71 -3.94
N GLU A 388 -4.40 -16.91 -5.19
CA GLU A 388 -5.57 -17.74 -5.50
C GLU A 388 -5.53 -19.13 -4.84
N GLN A 389 -4.34 -19.72 -4.71
CA GLN A 389 -4.14 -21.07 -4.18
C GLN A 389 -4.44 -21.16 -2.68
N PHE A 390 -4.46 -20.03 -1.97
CA PHE A 390 -4.69 -19.97 -0.53
C PHE A 390 -6.15 -19.72 -0.14
N TYR A 391 -7.02 -19.39 -1.09
CA TYR A 391 -8.45 -19.16 -0.79
C TYR A 391 -9.12 -20.33 -0.07
N PRO A 392 -8.91 -21.62 -0.44
CA PRO A 392 -9.54 -22.72 0.29
C PRO A 392 -9.18 -22.72 1.78
N ILE A 393 -7.90 -22.56 2.11
CA ILE A 393 -7.41 -22.51 3.50
C ILE A 393 -7.90 -21.26 4.23
N PHE A 394 -7.90 -20.12 3.54
CA PHE A 394 -8.38 -18.85 4.08
C PHE A 394 -9.85 -18.91 4.43
N LEU A 395 -10.70 -19.38 3.51
CA LEU A 395 -12.14 -19.50 3.72
C LEU A 395 -12.48 -20.51 4.82
N GLU A 396 -11.77 -21.65 4.88
CA GLU A 396 -11.91 -22.61 5.98
C GLU A 396 -11.57 -21.96 7.34
N THR A 397 -10.49 -21.19 7.39
CA THR A 397 -10.08 -20.48 8.60
C THR A 397 -11.06 -19.37 8.98
N CYS A 398 -11.62 -18.65 8.01
CA CYS A 398 -12.70 -17.68 8.28
C CYS A 398 -13.90 -18.36 8.94
N VAL A 399 -14.34 -19.51 8.43
CA VAL A 399 -15.47 -20.26 9.01
C VAL A 399 -15.16 -20.72 10.45
N GLU A 400 -13.96 -21.25 10.70
CA GLU A 400 -13.51 -21.68 12.03
C GLU A 400 -13.56 -20.55 13.07
N PHE A 401 -13.20 -19.33 12.67
CA PHE A 401 -13.19 -18.15 13.54
C PHE A 401 -14.50 -17.34 13.49
N GLY A 402 -15.56 -17.88 12.87
CA GLY A 402 -16.88 -17.24 12.82
C GLY A 402 -16.97 -16.02 11.89
N VAL A 403 -15.99 -15.83 11.01
CA VAL A 403 -15.90 -14.70 10.08
C VAL A 403 -16.61 -15.02 8.79
N ARG A 404 -17.46 -14.11 8.32
CA ARG A 404 -18.13 -14.24 7.03
C ARG A 404 -17.41 -13.45 5.95
N TRP A 405 -16.55 -14.12 5.19
CA TRP A 405 -15.91 -13.51 4.01
C TRP A 405 -16.94 -13.25 2.88
N LYS A 406 -16.84 -12.09 2.23
CA LYS A 406 -17.72 -11.70 1.13
C LYS A 406 -16.92 -11.13 -0.03
N PHE A 407 -17.30 -11.54 -1.24
CA PHE A 407 -16.85 -10.90 -2.47
C PHE A 407 -17.86 -9.83 -2.89
N LEU A 408 -17.35 -8.67 -3.29
CA LEU A 408 -18.09 -7.57 -3.89
C LEU A 408 -17.81 -7.51 -5.40
N THR A 409 -18.50 -6.64 -6.13
CA THR A 409 -18.09 -6.26 -7.50
C THR A 409 -17.29 -4.98 -7.51
N GLN A 410 -16.55 -4.73 -8.60
CA GLN A 410 -15.92 -3.42 -8.82
C GLN A 410 -16.95 -2.28 -8.73
N LEU A 411 -18.15 -2.47 -9.27
CA LEU A 411 -19.19 -1.46 -9.25
C LEU A 411 -19.70 -1.19 -7.81
N ASP A 412 -19.82 -2.23 -6.98
CA ASP A 412 -20.22 -2.08 -5.58
C ASP A 412 -19.16 -1.29 -4.81
N LEU A 413 -17.87 -1.58 -5.04
CA LEU A 413 -16.77 -0.86 -4.40
C LEU A 413 -16.69 0.61 -4.83
N VAL A 414 -16.86 0.92 -6.12
CA VAL A 414 -16.93 2.32 -6.59
C VAL A 414 -18.09 3.07 -5.94
N LYS A 415 -19.28 2.46 -5.88
CA LYS A 415 -20.42 3.06 -5.18
C LYS A 415 -20.15 3.23 -3.69
N GLY A 416 -19.53 2.22 -3.07
CA GLY A 416 -19.12 2.23 -1.67
C GLY A 416 -18.17 3.37 -1.37
N GLN A 417 -17.13 3.56 -2.19
CA GLN A 417 -16.13 4.62 -2.06
C GLN A 417 -16.76 6.01 -1.98
N TYR A 418 -17.67 6.34 -2.90
CA TYR A 418 -18.41 7.60 -2.83
C TYR A 418 -19.42 7.67 -1.67
N GLY A 419 -20.04 6.54 -1.31
CA GLY A 419 -20.86 6.43 -0.11
C GLY A 419 -20.06 6.72 1.17
N GLN A 420 -18.82 6.25 1.24
CA GLN A 420 -17.92 6.43 2.37
C GLN A 420 -17.47 7.89 2.50
N LEU A 421 -17.15 8.54 1.38
CA LEU A 421 -16.86 9.98 1.36
C LEU A 421 -18.04 10.81 1.89
N ALA A 422 -19.28 10.41 1.56
CA ALA A 422 -20.48 11.07 2.05
C ALA A 422 -20.85 10.74 3.50
N ARG A 423 -20.33 9.63 4.06
CA ARG A 423 -20.64 9.13 5.42
C ARG A 423 -20.00 10.00 6.49
N ILE A 424 -20.79 10.41 7.48
CA ILE A 424 -20.34 11.20 8.66
C ILE A 424 -20.59 10.47 9.99
N LEU A 425 -21.55 9.54 10.02
CA LEU A 425 -21.88 8.78 11.23
C LEU A 425 -21.07 7.48 11.23
N PRO A 426 -20.43 7.14 12.35
CA PRO A 426 -19.81 5.84 12.50
C PRO A 426 -20.83 4.69 12.42
N ASN A 427 -20.40 3.56 11.86
CA ASN A 427 -21.13 2.30 11.97
C ASN A 427 -21.09 1.83 13.43
N LYS A 428 -22.27 1.58 14.01
CA LYS A 428 -22.40 1.18 15.42
C LYS A 428 -22.30 -0.34 15.63
N ASN A 429 -22.35 -1.11 14.55
CA ASN A 429 -22.25 -2.55 14.62
C ASN A 429 -20.79 -2.96 14.39
N PRO A 430 -20.19 -3.75 15.30
CA PRO A 430 -18.86 -4.28 15.07
C PRO A 430 -18.86 -5.23 13.87
N PRO A 431 -17.70 -5.43 13.22
CA PRO A 431 -17.54 -6.46 12.21
C PRO A 431 -17.96 -7.83 12.75
N ASN A 432 -18.64 -8.62 11.91
CA ASN A 432 -19.09 -9.97 12.27
C ASN A 432 -17.95 -10.97 12.10
#